data_AF-A0A0V1G4A1-F1
#
_entry.id   AF-A0A0V1G4A1-F1
#
_cell.length_a   1.000
_cell.length_b   1.000
_cell.length_c   1.000
_cell.angle_alpha   90.00
_cell.angle_beta   90.00
_cell.angle_gamma   90.00
#
_symmetry.space_group_name_H-M   'P 1'
#
loop_
_entity.id
_entity.type
_entity.pdbx_description
1 polymer ?
#
loop_
_entity_poly.entity_id
_entity_poly.type
_entity_poly.pdbx_seq_one_letter_code
_entity_poly.pdbx_strand_id
1 'polypeptide(L)'
;LFIYAVLYLFTTLGSFEHFMENLFHKDVRRIFQRSHAAKKIKIKLTKSALKPYFICMIGKKVVVELNENSSAIGNLQHFDNDMNLICKDASFITKNGSITKVDMLYLRGSKVRYIYPADDNCALQTRNRRAERKSKFHNFKLSRKQRLDEKMQKRIAAIKQYYSEKRKQAGHQVQQS
;
A
#
# COMPACT_ATOMS: atom_id res chain seq x y z
N LEU A 1 -1.83 -63.16 -16.37
CA LEU A 1 -0.40 -62.76 -16.38
C LEU A 1 -0.34 -61.29 -15.98
N PHE A 2 -0.27 -60.93 -14.69
CA PHE A 2 0.91 -61.10 -13.84
C PHE A 2 2.17 -60.62 -14.58
N ILE A 3 2.59 -59.38 -14.31
CA ILE A 3 3.68 -59.10 -13.35
C ILE A 3 4.99 -59.61 -13.93
N TYR A 4 5.74 -58.75 -14.63
CA TYR A 4 7.21 -58.70 -14.69
C TYR A 4 7.65 -57.49 -15.53
N ALA A 5 7.32 -56.28 -15.07
CA ALA A 5 8.04 -55.05 -15.46
C ALA A 5 8.02 -54.02 -14.33
N VAL A 6 8.05 -54.52 -13.09
CA VAL A 6 8.33 -53.75 -11.86
C VAL A 6 9.84 -53.58 -11.64
N LEU A 7 10.71 -54.25 -12.41
CA LEU A 7 12.17 -54.10 -12.26
C LEU A 7 12.77 -53.55 -13.54
N TYR A 8 12.80 -52.23 -13.69
CA TYR A 8 13.95 -51.45 -14.22
C TYR A 8 13.58 -50.00 -14.51
N LEU A 9 12.89 -49.31 -13.59
CA LEU A 9 13.10 -47.86 -13.43
C LEU A 9 12.53 -47.34 -12.10
N PHE A 10 12.46 -48.21 -11.08
CA PHE A 10 12.38 -47.80 -9.67
C PHE A 10 13.79 -47.66 -9.11
N THR A 11 14.61 -46.83 -9.74
CA THR A 11 15.79 -46.27 -9.09
C THR A 11 15.82 -44.80 -9.48
N THR A 12 15.81 -43.91 -8.47
CA THR A 12 15.81 -42.43 -8.54
C THR A 12 14.50 -41.67 -8.29
N LEU A 13 13.44 -42.30 -7.74
CA LEU A 13 12.33 -41.55 -7.13
C LEU A 13 12.74 -40.78 -5.84
N GLY A 14 13.89 -41.12 -5.24
CA GLY A 14 14.51 -40.29 -4.19
C GLY A 14 15.19 -39.03 -4.72
N SER A 15 15.35 -38.86 -6.04
CA SER A 15 16.05 -37.70 -6.62
C SER A 15 15.10 -36.55 -6.93
N PHE A 16 13.83 -36.80 -7.27
CA PHE A 16 12.91 -35.74 -7.70
C PHE A 16 12.34 -34.92 -6.53
N GLU A 17 11.98 -35.55 -5.41
CA GLU A 17 11.57 -34.79 -4.22
C GLU A 17 12.75 -34.06 -3.59
N HIS A 18 13.94 -34.69 -3.56
CA HIS A 18 15.17 -34.05 -3.10
C HIS A 18 15.65 -32.93 -4.05
N PHE A 19 15.31 -33.01 -5.36
CA PHE A 19 15.54 -31.97 -6.36
C PHE A 19 14.55 -30.80 -6.21
N MET A 20 13.27 -31.09 -5.94
CA MET A 20 12.24 -30.08 -5.70
C MET A 20 12.45 -29.34 -4.36
N GLU A 21 12.86 -30.02 -3.29
CA GLU A 21 13.27 -29.38 -2.03
C GLU A 21 14.56 -28.56 -2.18
N ASN A 22 15.55 -29.06 -2.93
CA ASN A 22 16.80 -28.31 -3.16
C ASN A 22 16.59 -27.07 -4.04
N LEU A 23 15.67 -27.11 -5.03
CA LEU A 23 15.32 -25.93 -5.82
C LEU A 23 14.63 -24.87 -4.96
N PHE A 24 13.63 -25.27 -4.16
CA PHE A 24 12.93 -24.35 -3.27
C PHE A 24 13.84 -23.77 -2.19
N HIS A 25 14.70 -24.56 -1.56
CA HIS A 25 15.59 -24.04 -0.51
C HIS A 25 16.76 -23.22 -1.03
N LYS A 26 17.37 -23.56 -2.17
CA LYS A 26 18.44 -22.71 -2.76
C LYS A 26 17.90 -21.37 -3.24
N ASP A 27 16.74 -21.35 -3.88
CA ASP A 27 16.19 -20.10 -4.39
C ASP A 27 15.56 -19.25 -3.28
N VAL A 28 14.89 -19.86 -2.29
CA VAL A 28 14.42 -19.12 -1.11
C VAL A 28 15.60 -18.58 -0.31
N ARG A 29 16.67 -19.36 -0.05
CA ARG A 29 17.87 -18.83 0.63
C ARG A 29 18.59 -17.76 -0.19
N ARG A 30 18.63 -17.85 -1.52
CA ARG A 30 19.22 -16.83 -2.40
C ARG A 30 18.37 -15.55 -2.46
N ILE A 31 17.04 -15.68 -2.40
CA ILE A 31 16.10 -14.56 -2.29
C ILE A 31 16.22 -13.92 -0.89
N PHE A 32 16.25 -14.72 0.18
CA PHE A 32 16.38 -14.24 1.57
C PHE A 32 17.76 -13.63 1.86
N GLN A 33 18.85 -14.19 1.31
CA GLN A 33 20.19 -13.59 1.37
C GLN A 33 20.28 -12.30 0.54
N ARG A 34 19.56 -12.19 -0.59
CA ARG A 34 19.43 -10.90 -1.31
C ARG A 34 18.64 -9.86 -0.50
N SER A 35 17.68 -10.27 0.32
CA SER A 35 16.94 -9.38 1.22
C SER A 35 17.82 -8.81 2.35
N HIS A 36 18.71 -9.64 2.92
CA HIS A 36 19.63 -9.20 3.98
C HIS A 36 20.92 -8.53 3.47
N ALA A 37 21.25 -8.73 2.18
CA ALA A 37 22.22 -7.90 1.47
C ALA A 37 21.58 -6.64 0.87
N ALA A 38 20.53 -6.11 1.50
CA ALA A 38 20.09 -4.75 1.27
C ALA A 38 21.26 -3.83 1.62
N LYS A 39 22.04 -3.44 0.59
CA LYS A 39 22.95 -2.30 0.68
C LYS A 39 22.22 -1.24 1.48
N LYS A 40 22.80 -0.79 2.58
CA LYS A 40 22.34 0.41 3.31
C LYS A 40 22.47 1.58 2.33
N ILE A 41 21.52 1.69 1.41
CA ILE A 41 21.37 2.86 0.56
C ILE A 41 20.99 3.92 1.58
N LYS A 42 21.94 4.79 1.91
CA LYS A 42 21.64 6.04 2.57
C LYS A 42 20.75 6.81 1.59
N ILE A 43 19.45 6.58 1.67
CA ILE A 43 18.46 7.35 0.93
C ILE A 43 18.58 8.75 1.52
N LYS A 44 19.31 9.61 0.81
CA LYS A 44 19.40 11.02 1.14
C LYS A 44 18.01 11.58 0.88
N LEU A 45 17.17 11.64 1.92
CA LEU A 45 15.82 12.20 1.84
C LEU A 45 15.96 13.65 1.37
N THR A 46 15.59 13.88 0.12
CA THR A 46 15.53 15.22 -0.45
C THR A 46 14.39 15.97 0.22
N LYS A 47 14.55 17.29 0.42
CA LYS A 47 13.49 18.14 1.01
C LYS A 47 12.14 17.97 0.30
N SER A 48 12.15 17.69 -1.00
CA SER A 48 10.95 17.43 -1.80
C SER A 48 10.19 16.16 -1.40
N ALA A 49 10.88 15.12 -0.92
CA ALA A 49 10.25 13.87 -0.49
C ALA A 49 9.50 14.00 0.85
N LEU A 50 9.87 15.00 1.67
CA LEU A 50 9.24 15.27 2.96
C LEU A 50 8.02 16.19 2.87
N LYS A 51 7.88 16.99 1.81
CA LYS A 51 6.72 17.89 1.61
C LYS A 51 5.36 17.19 1.78
N PRO A 52 5.11 16.00 1.22
CA PRO A 52 3.82 15.31 1.39
C PRO A 52 3.49 14.98 2.85
N TYR A 53 4.51 14.73 3.68
CA TYR A 53 4.34 14.46 5.11
C TYR A 53 3.87 15.73 5.84
N PHE A 54 4.53 16.87 5.59
CA PHE A 54 4.14 18.16 6.18
C PHE A 54 2.76 18.65 5.73
N ILE A 55 2.39 18.41 4.47
CA ILE A 55 1.02 18.69 3.98
C ILE A 55 -0.03 17.94 4.80
N CYS A 56 0.27 16.72 5.26
CA CYS A 56 -0.68 15.95 6.06
C CYS A 56 -0.84 16.46 7.50
N MET A 57 0.10 17.28 7.98
CA MET A 57 0.07 17.89 9.30
C MET A 57 -0.64 19.24 9.32
N ILE A 58 -0.96 19.83 8.15
CA ILE A 58 -1.76 21.06 8.08
C ILE A 58 -3.14 20.83 8.71
N GLY A 59 -3.54 21.74 9.58
CA GLY A 59 -4.77 21.72 10.37
C GLY A 59 -4.70 20.84 11.63
N LYS A 60 -3.55 20.20 11.91
CA LYS A 60 -3.35 19.35 13.09
C LYS A 60 -2.45 20.02 14.11
N LYS A 61 -2.60 19.58 15.36
CA LYS A 61 -1.72 19.98 16.45
C LYS A 61 -0.35 19.33 16.28
N VAL A 62 0.69 20.15 16.25
CA VAL A 62 2.09 19.74 16.08
C VAL A 62 2.93 20.28 17.23
N VAL A 63 4.00 19.56 17.51
CA VAL A 63 5.07 19.99 18.40
C VAL A 63 6.30 20.27 17.54
N VAL A 64 6.88 21.44 17.74
CA VAL A 64 8.05 21.92 17.02
C VAL A 64 9.15 22.18 18.04
N GLU A 65 10.24 21.44 17.96
CA GLU A 65 11.43 21.68 18.78
C GLU A 65 12.39 22.60 18.04
N LEU A 66 12.87 23.61 18.73
CA LEU A 66 13.82 24.59 18.23
C LEU A 66 15.24 24.28 18.69
N ASN A 67 16.23 24.85 18.01
CA ASN A 67 17.64 24.63 18.30
C ASN A 67 18.08 25.03 19.72
N GLU A 68 17.36 25.94 20.36
CA GLU A 68 17.72 26.48 21.69
C GLU A 68 17.01 25.72 22.83
N ASN A 69 16.60 24.47 22.60
CA ASN A 69 15.80 23.65 23.52
C ASN A 69 14.51 24.35 23.96
N SER A 70 13.99 25.22 23.10
CA SER A 70 12.65 25.80 23.23
C SER A 70 11.72 25.00 22.34
N SER A 71 10.45 24.92 22.72
CA SER A 71 9.46 24.13 22.00
C SER A 71 8.21 24.96 21.73
N ALA A 72 7.55 24.73 20.61
CA ALA A 72 6.29 25.35 20.29
C ALA A 72 5.25 24.27 20.01
N ILE A 73 4.07 24.41 20.59
CA ILE A 73 2.95 23.49 20.42
C ILE A 73 1.79 24.29 19.84
N GLY A 74 1.24 23.89 18.70
CA GLY A 74 0.13 24.63 18.09
C GLY A 74 -0.44 23.93 16.87
N ASN A 75 -1.50 24.51 16.29
CA ASN A 75 -2.11 23.97 15.08
C ASN A 75 -1.38 24.49 13.84
N LEU A 76 -0.79 23.60 13.05
CA LEU A 76 -0.03 23.99 11.85
C LEU A 76 -0.98 24.51 10.77
N GLN A 77 -0.87 25.78 10.37
CA GLN A 77 -1.71 26.37 9.33
C GLN A 77 -1.02 26.35 7.96
N HIS A 78 0.28 26.68 7.93
CA HIS A 78 1.05 26.79 6.70
C HIS A 78 2.51 26.40 6.90
N PHE A 79 3.14 25.93 5.82
CA PHE A 79 4.58 25.73 5.77
C PHE A 79 5.16 26.07 4.39
N ASP A 80 6.36 26.67 4.38
CA ASP A 80 7.07 27.06 3.17
C ASP A 80 8.12 26.03 2.73
N ASN A 81 8.71 26.25 1.55
CA ASN A 81 9.84 25.46 1.03
C ASN A 81 11.08 25.47 1.95
N ASP A 82 11.25 26.56 2.70
CA ASP A 82 12.34 26.75 3.66
C ASP A 82 12.01 26.24 5.06
N MET A 83 10.89 25.53 5.22
CA MET A 83 10.39 25.02 6.50
C MET A 83 10.04 26.14 7.50
N ASN A 84 9.71 27.34 7.02
CA ASN A 84 9.04 28.33 7.85
C ASN A 84 7.62 27.83 8.14
N LEU A 85 7.14 28.02 9.37
CA LEU A 85 5.87 27.50 9.85
C LEU A 85 5.02 28.64 10.41
N ILE A 86 3.72 28.57 10.15
CA ILE A 86 2.72 29.41 10.83
C ILE A 86 1.84 28.48 11.65
N CYS A 87 1.82 28.68 12.97
CA CYS A 87 1.01 27.92 13.90
C CYS A 87 -0.06 28.83 14.53
N LYS A 88 -1.30 28.35 14.61
CA LYS A 88 -2.41 29.01 15.30
C LYS A 88 -2.62 28.40 16.70
N ASP A 89 -3.10 29.20 17.64
CA ASP A 89 -3.41 28.83 19.03
C ASP A 89 -2.20 28.15 19.69
N ALA A 90 -1.04 28.79 19.56
CA ALA A 90 0.25 28.21 19.89
C ALA A 90 0.64 28.50 21.35
N SER A 91 1.31 27.54 21.98
CA SER A 91 2.00 27.69 23.25
C SER A 91 3.50 27.55 23.02
N PHE A 92 4.22 28.63 23.28
CA PHE A 92 5.67 28.67 23.23
C PHE A 92 6.25 28.36 24.60
N ILE A 93 7.15 27.39 24.66
CA ILE A 93 7.82 26.91 25.86
C ILE A 93 9.30 27.28 25.72
N THR A 94 9.77 28.19 26.56
CA THR A 94 11.19 28.55 26.58
C THR A 94 12.03 27.44 27.19
N LYS A 95 13.35 27.51 27.00
CA LYS A 95 14.33 26.64 27.68
C LYS A 95 14.14 26.60 29.21
N ASN A 96 13.66 27.68 29.81
CA ASN A 96 13.48 27.81 31.26
C ASN A 96 12.14 27.21 31.74
N GLY A 97 11.34 26.65 30.82
CA GLY A 97 10.01 26.10 31.11
C GLY A 97 8.90 27.14 31.19
N SER A 98 9.18 28.42 30.91
CA SER A 98 8.13 29.44 30.86
C SER A 98 7.23 29.22 29.65
N ILE A 99 5.91 29.22 29.88
CA ILE A 99 4.92 28.98 28.82
C ILE A 99 4.24 30.31 28.47
N THR A 100 4.30 30.68 27.19
CA THR A 100 3.63 31.85 26.65
C THR A 100 2.62 31.41 25.60
N LYS A 101 1.35 31.75 25.79
CA LYS A 101 0.29 31.46 24.82
C LYS A 101 0.17 32.61 23.82
N VAL A 102 0.09 32.28 22.54
CA VAL A 102 0.06 33.23 21.44
C VAL A 102 -0.91 32.72 20.37
N ASP A 103 -1.80 33.59 19.89
CA ASP A 103 -2.84 33.19 18.92
C ASP A 103 -2.25 32.79 17.56
N MET A 104 -1.19 33.48 17.12
CA MET A 104 -0.49 33.16 15.87
C MET A 104 1.01 33.28 16.08
N LEU A 105 1.73 32.19 15.79
CA LEU A 105 3.17 32.07 15.97
C LEU A 105 3.85 31.75 14.64
N TYR A 106 4.75 32.64 14.23
CA TYR A 106 5.62 32.42 13.09
C TYR A 106 6.95 31.82 13.57
N LEU A 107 7.33 30.67 13.01
CA LEU A 107 8.59 29.99 13.30
C LEU A 107 9.46 29.95 12.05
N ARG A 108 10.68 30.49 12.15
CA ARG A 108 11.65 30.47 11.06
C ARG A 108 12.26 29.08 10.94
N GLY A 109 12.26 28.51 9.73
CA GLY A 109 12.72 27.14 9.47
C GLY A 109 14.18 26.89 9.86
N SER A 110 15.04 27.91 9.81
CA SER A 110 16.45 27.81 10.24
C SER A 110 16.62 27.56 11.74
N LYS A 111 15.60 27.83 12.55
CA LYS A 111 15.60 27.61 14.00
C LYS A 111 14.94 26.30 14.40
N VAL A 112 14.27 25.63 13.46
CA VAL A 112 13.55 24.38 13.70
C VAL A 112 14.54 23.20 13.66
N ARG A 113 14.44 22.34 14.68
CA ARG A 113 15.22 21.11 14.81
C ARG A 113 14.36 19.89 14.45
N TYR A 114 13.22 19.73 15.12
CA TYR A 114 12.31 18.61 14.90
C TYR A 114 10.87 19.09 14.83
N ILE A 115 10.06 18.37 14.06
CA ILE A 115 8.62 18.58 13.96
C ILE A 115 7.98 17.21 14.05
N TYR A 116 7.06 17.04 14.99
CA TYR A 116 6.28 15.83 15.13
C TYR A 116 4.84 16.16 15.47
N PRO A 117 3.89 15.29 15.10
CA PRO A 117 2.50 15.47 15.49
C PRO A 117 2.35 15.33 17.01
N ALA A 118 1.47 16.13 17.61
CA ALA A 118 1.15 16.00 19.04
C ALA A 118 0.33 14.73 19.34
N ASP A 119 -0.36 14.19 18.31
CA ASP A 119 -1.16 12.97 18.40
C ASP A 119 -0.53 11.83 17.57
N ASP A 120 -0.47 10.62 18.14
CA ASP A 120 0.11 9.41 17.51
C ASP A 120 -0.58 9.02 16.17
N ASN A 121 -1.79 9.51 15.94
CA ASN A 121 -2.61 9.18 14.77
C ASN A 121 -2.12 9.78 13.44
N CYS A 122 -1.14 10.69 13.45
CA CYS A 122 -0.77 11.42 12.25
C CYS A 122 0.16 10.66 11.30
N ALA A 123 1.07 9.80 11.81
CA ALA A 123 2.04 9.08 10.98
C ALA A 123 1.38 8.05 10.03
N LEU A 124 0.27 7.43 10.47
CA LEU A 124 -0.41 6.35 9.73
C LEU A 124 -1.32 6.85 8.61
N GLN A 125 -1.78 8.11 8.65
CA GLN A 125 -2.65 8.66 7.61
C GLN A 125 -1.91 8.97 6.30
N THR A 126 -0.59 9.12 6.30
CA THR A 126 0.20 9.39 5.08
C THR A 126 0.13 8.23 4.08
N ARG A 127 -0.03 6.98 4.57
CA ARG A 127 -0.28 5.81 3.71
C ARG A 127 -1.71 5.81 3.15
N ASN A 128 -2.69 6.27 3.93
CA ASN A 128 -4.10 6.20 3.55
C ASN A 128 -4.57 7.42 2.72
N ARG A 129 -3.96 8.60 2.86
CA ARG A 129 -4.33 9.78 2.05
C ARG A 129 -3.96 9.66 0.56
N ARG A 130 -2.94 8.86 0.21
CA ARG A 130 -2.67 8.46 -1.19
C ARG A 130 -3.63 7.37 -1.68
N ALA A 131 -4.25 6.61 -0.79
CA ALA A 131 -5.30 5.66 -1.14
C ALA A 131 -6.68 6.36 -1.31
N GLU A 132 -6.96 7.41 -0.55
CA GLU A 132 -8.26 8.10 -0.55
C GLU A 132 -8.40 9.20 -1.62
N ARG A 133 -7.29 9.77 -2.13
CA ARG A 133 -7.33 10.65 -3.33
C ARG A 133 -7.36 9.88 -4.65
N LYS A 134 -8.07 8.74 -4.68
CA LYS A 134 -8.53 8.07 -5.92
C LYS A 134 -10.04 8.19 -6.07
N SER A 135 -10.56 9.41 -5.99
CA SER A 135 -11.81 9.79 -6.63
C SER A 135 -11.53 11.15 -7.28
N LYS A 136 -11.81 11.45 -8.55
CA LYS A 136 -13.02 11.15 -9.31
C LYS A 136 -12.75 11.04 -10.83
N PHE A 137 -11.52 10.72 -11.23
CA PHE A 137 -11.17 10.58 -12.66
C PHE A 137 -10.26 9.39 -12.88
N HIS A 138 -10.87 8.22 -13.08
CA HIS A 138 -10.47 7.30 -14.15
C HIS A 138 -11.65 6.37 -14.38
N ASN A 139 -12.22 6.45 -15.57
CA ASN A 139 -12.97 5.34 -16.16
C ASN A 139 -12.10 4.09 -15.97
N PHE A 140 -12.41 3.26 -14.98
CA PHE A 140 -11.70 2.02 -14.72
C PHE A 140 -12.03 1.11 -15.89
N LYS A 141 -11.23 1.22 -16.95
CA LYS A 141 -11.23 0.28 -18.06
C LYS A 141 -11.12 -1.08 -17.41
N LEU A 142 -12.22 -1.85 -17.42
CA LEU A 142 -12.32 -3.16 -16.81
C LEU A 142 -11.02 -3.92 -17.07
N SER A 143 -10.46 -4.53 -16.02
CA SER A 143 -9.25 -5.33 -16.16
C SER A 143 -9.43 -6.32 -17.32
N ARG A 144 -8.36 -6.61 -18.07
CA ARG A 144 -8.45 -7.55 -19.21
C ARG A 144 -9.11 -8.87 -18.80
N LYS A 145 -8.86 -9.33 -17.56
CA LYS A 145 -9.50 -10.49 -16.96
C LYS A 145 -11.02 -10.33 -16.86
N GLN A 146 -11.49 -9.23 -16.25
CA GLN A 146 -12.93 -8.94 -16.10
C GLN A 146 -13.66 -8.88 -17.44
N ARG A 147 -13.04 -8.30 -18.48
CA ARG A 147 -13.62 -8.27 -19.84
C ARG A 147 -13.77 -9.65 -20.46
N LEU A 148 -12.80 -10.53 -20.23
CA LEU A 148 -12.84 -11.91 -20.72
C LEU A 148 -13.88 -12.73 -19.95
N ASP A 149 -13.96 -12.57 -18.63
CA ASP A 149 -14.94 -13.25 -17.79
C ASP A 149 -16.37 -12.85 -18.17
N GLU A 150 -16.64 -11.56 -18.40
CA GLU A 150 -17.95 -11.08 -18.84
C GLU A 150 -18.32 -11.63 -20.23
N LYS A 151 -17.35 -11.69 -21.16
CA LYS A 151 -17.57 -12.27 -22.49
C LYS A 151 -17.84 -13.76 -22.41
N MET A 152 -17.18 -14.47 -21.50
CA MET A 152 -17.40 -15.90 -21.27
C MET A 152 -18.77 -16.17 -20.63
N GLN A 153 -19.20 -15.36 -19.67
CA GLN A 153 -20.53 -15.44 -19.05
C GLN A 153 -21.65 -15.25 -20.07
N LYS A 154 -21.55 -14.24 -20.96
CA LYS A 154 -22.52 -14.03 -22.04
C LYS A 154 -22.61 -15.24 -22.97
N ARG A 155 -21.47 -15.88 -23.27
CA ARG A 155 -21.42 -17.08 -24.12
C ARG A 155 -22.09 -18.28 -23.44
N ILE A 156 -21.85 -18.48 -22.15
CA ILE A 156 -22.49 -19.55 -21.36
C ILE A 156 -24.00 -19.33 -21.28
N ALA A 157 -24.46 -18.09 -21.09
CA ALA A 157 -25.88 -17.76 -21.06
C ALA A 157 -26.58 -18.09 -22.38
N ALA A 158 -25.98 -17.70 -23.52
CA ALA A 158 -26.51 -18.00 -24.85
C ALA A 158 -26.60 -19.53 -25.11
N ILE A 159 -25.57 -20.27 -24.71
CA ILE A 159 -25.57 -21.74 -24.83
C ILE A 159 -26.68 -22.36 -23.98
N LYS A 160 -26.85 -21.90 -22.74
CA LYS A 160 -27.93 -22.38 -21.86
C LYS A 160 -29.31 -22.08 -22.44
N GLN A 161 -29.51 -20.87 -23.00
CA GLN A 161 -30.75 -20.50 -23.68
C GLN A 161 -31.04 -21.42 -24.86
N TYR A 162 -30.06 -21.63 -25.75
CA TYR A 162 -30.20 -22.53 -26.89
C TYR A 162 -30.64 -23.95 -26.50
N TYR A 163 -29.97 -24.56 -25.50
CA TYR A 163 -30.36 -25.90 -25.03
C TYR A 163 -31.72 -25.90 -24.33
N SER A 164 -32.10 -24.80 -23.66
CA SER A 164 -33.44 -24.68 -23.05
C SER A 164 -34.55 -24.61 -24.11
N GLU A 165 -34.31 -23.92 -25.23
CA GLU A 165 -35.25 -23.82 -26.35
C GLU A 165 -35.38 -25.16 -27.09
N LYS A 166 -34.25 -25.84 -27.34
CA LYS A 166 -34.26 -27.20 -27.92
C LYS A 166 -35.04 -28.20 -27.06
N ARG A 167 -34.92 -28.12 -25.72
CA ARG A 167 -35.72 -28.97 -24.80
C ARG A 167 -37.22 -28.67 -24.88
N LYS A 168 -37.62 -27.41 -25.00
CA LYS A 168 -39.04 -27.02 -25.17
C LYS A 168 -39.61 -27.51 -26.49
N GLN A 169 -38.85 -27.40 -27.58
CA GLN A 169 -39.25 -27.89 -28.91
C GLN A 169 -39.40 -29.43 -28.94
N ALA A 170 -38.47 -30.16 -28.31
CA ALA A 170 -38.56 -31.61 -28.18
C ALA A 170 -39.76 -32.05 -27.31
N GLY A 171 -40.10 -31.31 -26.26
CA GLY A 171 -41.28 -31.57 -25.44
C GLY A 171 -42.61 -31.35 -26.16
N HIS A 172 -42.69 -30.38 -27.08
CA HIS A 172 -43.89 -30.14 -27.88
C HIS A 172 -44.09 -31.18 -29.00
N GLN A 173 -43.03 -31.77 -29.54
CA GLN A 173 -43.15 -32.83 -30.55
C GLN A 173 -43.67 -34.16 -29.97
N VAL A 174 -43.44 -34.43 -28.68
CA VAL A 174 -43.91 -35.66 -28.00
C VAL A 174 -45.38 -35.56 -27.57
N GLN A 175 -45.95 -34.35 -27.46
CA GLN A 175 -47.36 -34.15 -27.12
C GLN A 175 -48.31 -34.12 -28.34
N GLN A 176 -47.76 -34.13 -29.57
CA GLN A 176 -48.53 -34.10 -30.82
C GLN A 176 -48.49 -35.43 -31.59
N SER A 177 -47.93 -36.49 -31.00
CA SER A 177 -47.88 -37.86 -31.53
C SER A 177 -48.71 -38.82 -30.70
#